data_AF-A0A973FZ58-F1
#
_entry.id   AF-A0A973FZ58-F1
#
_cell.length_a   1.000
_cell.length_b   1.000
_cell.length_c   1.000
_cell.angle_alpha   90.00
_cell.angle_beta   90.00
_cell.angle_gamma   90.00
#
_symmetry.space_group_name_H-M   'P 1'
#
loop_
_entity.id
_entity.type
_entity.pdbx_description
1 polymer ?
#
loop_
_entity_poly.entity_id
_entity_poly.type
_entity_poly.pdbx_seq_one_letter_code
_entity_poly.pdbx_strand_id
1 'polypeptide(L)'
;MQVKRYEVSSINEAMTKIKEDMGPDAIILSTKKINNRAGESVLEVIAARDEKAEPQMKHTIDYLPPESSRLTENNEDIYKFFREEIGELKEIIRAGQREKSVKEELEELKETMDKFFDLLGARKRRSNPDVNRKVYYQLLACGFSRASACSIMEEICAQITSQDQLTEEDVLQIVRQFVIKSIPAMNKSGEEKRIKAYVGATGVGKTTTLAKLAARYSLMEKMNVGLITLDTFRIAAIEQLRTYAKIMGIRMEVASTKENFQKSLQLLSDKDVVL
;
A
#
# COMPACT_ATOMS: atom_id res chain seq x y z
N MET A 1 29.23 -2.01 13.71
CA MET A 1 28.24 -0.96 14.01
C MET A 1 28.74 -0.02 15.10
N GLN A 2 29.13 1.20 14.73
CA GLN A 2 29.43 2.32 15.63
C GLN A 2 28.15 3.13 15.88
N VAL A 3 27.83 3.44 17.14
CA VAL A 3 26.65 4.26 17.52
C VAL A 3 27.13 5.45 18.35
N LYS A 4 26.66 6.66 18.04
CA LYS A 4 27.04 7.89 18.75
C LYS A 4 25.82 8.78 19.00
N ARG A 5 25.85 9.48 20.13
CA ARG A 5 24.79 10.38 20.59
C ARG A 5 25.25 11.84 20.47
N TYR A 6 24.37 12.69 19.98
CA TYR A 6 24.59 14.12 19.76
C TYR A 6 23.51 14.92 20.49
N GLU A 7 23.93 15.99 21.17
CA GLU A 7 23.03 17.01 21.70
C GLU A 7 23.22 18.27 20.84
N VAL A 8 22.14 18.71 20.19
CA VAL A 8 22.16 19.76 19.16
C VAL A 8 20.95 20.66 19.27
N SER A 9 21.08 21.90 18.79
CA SER A 9 20.00 22.88 18.79
C SER A 9 18.98 22.66 17.66
N SER A 10 19.41 22.02 16.56
CA SER A 10 18.59 21.80 15.38
C SER A 10 18.95 20.50 14.65
N ILE A 11 18.00 19.99 13.84
CA ILE A 11 18.24 18.80 13.02
C ILE A 11 19.34 19.04 11.97
N ASN A 12 19.48 20.27 11.45
CA ASN A 12 20.53 20.61 10.48
C ASN A 12 21.92 20.56 11.12
N GLU A 13 22.05 21.06 12.36
CA GLU A 13 23.28 20.94 13.13
C GLU A 13 23.62 19.46 13.41
N ALA A 14 22.62 18.64 13.70
CA ALA A 14 22.78 17.19 13.86
C ALA A 14 23.34 16.55 12.58
N MET A 15 22.76 16.86 11.42
CA MET A 15 23.18 16.30 10.13
C MET A 15 24.62 16.67 9.79
N THR A 16 25.03 17.93 10.02
CA THR A 16 26.42 18.36 9.79
C THR A 16 27.39 17.60 10.69
N LYS A 17 27.13 17.55 12.00
CA LYS A 17 27.99 16.84 12.97
C LYS A 17 28.07 15.34 12.70
N ILE A 18 26.94 14.71 12.37
CA ILE A 18 26.89 13.27 12.05
C ILE A 18 27.71 12.99 10.78
N LYS A 19 27.61 13.85 9.76
CA LYS A 19 28.34 13.68 8.50
C LYS A 19 29.85 13.87 8.66
N GLU A 20 30.28 14.80 9.51
CA GLU A 20 31.69 15.02 9.84
C GLU A 20 32.26 13.88 10.70
N ASP A 21 31.55 13.47 11.75
CA ASP A 21 32.04 12.48 12.72
C ASP A 21 31.89 11.03 12.24
N MET A 22 30.79 10.71 11.55
CA MET A 22 30.43 9.35 11.16
C MET A 22 30.39 9.15 9.65
N GLY A 23 30.61 10.18 8.84
CA GLY A 23 30.59 10.07 7.39
C GLY A 23 29.19 10.14 6.77
N PRO A 24 29.11 10.21 5.43
CA PRO A 24 27.85 10.45 4.70
C PRO A 24 26.83 9.31 4.80
N ASP A 25 27.27 8.10 5.11
CA ASP A 25 26.41 6.89 5.14
C ASP A 25 25.85 6.58 6.53
N ALA A 26 26.00 7.49 7.50
CA ALA A 26 25.46 7.33 8.84
C ALA A 26 23.93 7.51 8.86
N ILE A 27 23.24 6.64 9.59
CA ILE A 27 21.77 6.63 9.70
C ILE A 27 21.36 7.13 11.09
N ILE A 28 20.40 8.06 11.14
CA ILE A 28 19.77 8.49 12.39
C ILE A 28 18.79 7.41 12.87
N LEU A 29 19.01 6.89 14.06
CA LEU A 29 18.17 5.87 14.71
C LEU A 29 17.03 6.48 15.51
N SER A 30 17.28 7.61 16.17
CA SER A 30 16.30 8.24 17.07
C SER A 30 16.57 9.74 17.23
N THR A 31 15.49 10.52 17.34
CA THR A 31 15.49 11.95 17.64
C THR A 31 14.52 12.22 18.80
N LYS A 32 14.99 12.85 19.87
CA LYS A 32 14.17 13.18 21.04
C LYS A 32 14.48 14.59 21.54
N LYS A 33 13.45 15.35 21.88
CA LYS A 33 13.61 16.67 22.52
C LYS A 33 13.84 16.48 24.03
N ILE A 34 14.93 17.05 24.55
CA ILE A 34 15.31 16.98 25.96
C ILE A 34 15.58 18.39 26.49
N ASN A 35 15.51 18.57 27.80
CA ASN A 35 15.94 19.83 28.43
C ASN A 35 17.34 19.62 29.00
N ASN A 36 18.27 20.51 28.67
CA ASN A 36 19.62 20.46 29.22
C ASN A 36 19.61 20.85 30.70
N ARG A 37 20.76 20.69 31.38
CA ARG A 37 20.90 21.06 32.82
C ARG A 37 20.67 22.56 33.10
N ALA A 38 20.66 23.39 32.07
CA ALA A 38 20.37 24.83 32.12
C ALA A 38 18.90 25.17 31.79
N GLY A 39 18.04 24.18 31.55
CA GLY A 39 16.60 24.35 31.27
C GLY A 39 16.26 24.65 29.80
N GLU A 40 17.24 24.67 28.90
CA GLU A 40 17.02 24.92 27.48
C GLU A 40 16.65 23.65 26.73
N SER A 41 15.75 23.77 25.77
CA SER A 41 15.27 22.63 25.00
C SER A 41 16.20 22.32 23.83
N VAL A 42 16.89 21.18 23.89
CA VAL A 42 17.83 20.68 22.88
C VAL A 42 17.35 19.35 22.30
N LEU A 43 17.86 18.98 21.12
CA LEU A 43 17.58 17.71 20.47
C LEU A 43 18.69 16.70 20.78
N GLU A 44 18.30 15.56 21.33
CA GLU A 44 19.12 14.36 21.42
C GLU A 44 18.94 13.54 20.14
N VAL A 45 20.02 13.33 19.40
CA VAL A 45 20.04 12.57 18.14
C VAL A 45 21.01 11.41 18.27
N ILE A 46 20.55 10.18 17.98
CA ILE A 46 21.37 8.97 18.00
C ILE A 46 21.59 8.53 16.56
N ALA A 47 22.84 8.40 16.14
CA ALA A 47 23.21 7.95 14.80
C ALA A 47 24.09 6.70 14.85
N ALA A 48 24.02 5.89 13.80
CA ALA A 48 24.81 4.67 13.65
C ALA A 48 25.46 4.54 12.27
N ARG A 49 26.66 3.96 12.21
CA ARG A 49 27.34 3.54 10.97
C ARG A 49 27.80 2.10 11.12
N ASP A 50 27.64 1.28 10.08
CA ASP A 50 28.20 -0.07 10.08
C ASP A 50 29.59 -0.11 9.41
N GLU A 51 30.57 -0.76 10.04
CA GLU A 51 31.97 -0.81 9.56
C GLU A 51 32.21 -1.86 8.46
N LYS A 52 31.18 -2.64 8.11
CA LYS A 52 31.23 -3.68 7.06
C LYS A 52 30.27 -3.42 5.89
N ALA A 53 29.81 -2.19 5.72
CA ALA A 53 29.14 -1.79 4.50
C ALA A 53 30.22 -1.33 3.51
N GLU A 54 30.71 -2.24 2.66
CA GLU A 54 31.32 -1.78 1.42
C GLU A 54 30.31 -0.88 0.70
N PRO A 55 30.77 0.22 0.06
CA PRO A 55 29.88 1.07 -0.70
C PRO A 55 29.29 0.23 -1.83
N GLN A 56 28.04 -0.20 -1.68
CA GLN A 56 27.31 -0.76 -2.81
C GLN A 56 27.28 0.33 -3.86
N MET A 57 27.95 0.08 -4.99
CA MET A 57 27.88 0.92 -6.18
C MET A 57 26.43 1.31 -6.38
N LYS A 58 26.19 2.60 -6.63
CA LYS A 58 24.93 3.05 -7.23
C LYS A 58 24.70 2.17 -8.46
N HIS A 59 23.79 1.19 -8.35
CA HIS A 59 23.21 0.60 -9.55
C HIS A 59 22.33 1.69 -10.15
N THR A 60 22.96 2.54 -10.96
CA THR A 60 22.28 3.22 -12.05
C THR A 60 21.59 2.11 -12.83
N ILE A 61 20.26 2.08 -12.79
CA ILE A 61 19.51 1.22 -13.69
C ILE A 61 19.74 1.82 -15.07
N ASP A 62 20.67 1.25 -15.84
CA ASP A 62 20.80 1.56 -17.25
C ASP A 62 19.53 1.08 -17.94
N TYR A 63 18.68 2.04 -18.31
CA TYR A 63 17.50 1.80 -19.12
C TYR A 63 17.96 1.40 -20.53
N LEU A 64 17.97 0.11 -20.82
CA LEU A 64 17.96 -0.39 -22.19
C LEU A 64 16.51 -0.36 -22.70
N PRO A 65 16.20 0.36 -23.79
CA PRO A 65 14.89 0.27 -24.42
C PRO A 65 14.67 -1.17 -24.89
N PRO A 66 13.48 -1.76 -24.69
CA PRO A 66 13.21 -3.11 -25.15
C PRO A 66 13.30 -3.18 -26.68
N GLU A 67 14.02 -4.18 -27.17
CA GLU A 67 14.13 -4.51 -28.59
C GLU A 67 12.74 -4.80 -29.19
N SER A 68 12.53 -4.26 -30.39
CA SER A 68 11.29 -4.27 -31.14
C SER A 68 10.88 -5.67 -31.61
N SER A 69 10.09 -6.37 -30.80
CA SER A 69 9.35 -7.55 -31.27
C SER A 69 7.97 -7.15 -31.82
N ARG A 70 7.93 -6.91 -33.14
CA ARG A 70 6.80 -7.00 -34.09
C ARG A 70 5.42 -6.57 -33.57
N LEU A 71 5.14 -5.28 -33.71
CA LEU A 71 3.80 -4.71 -33.63
C LEU A 71 3.08 -4.89 -34.97
N THR A 72 1.85 -5.40 -34.92
CA THR A 72 0.89 -5.37 -36.03
C THR A 72 0.55 -3.91 -36.39
N GLU A 73 0.48 -3.61 -37.68
CA GLU A 73 0.46 -2.28 -38.33
C GLU A 73 -0.67 -1.30 -37.89
N ASN A 74 -1.65 -1.71 -37.09
CA ASN A 74 -2.82 -0.87 -36.74
C ASN A 74 -2.65 0.07 -35.54
N ASN A 75 -1.51 0.09 -34.86
CA ASN A 75 -1.31 0.91 -33.65
C ASN A 75 -0.37 2.12 -33.85
N GLU A 76 0.32 2.25 -34.97
CA GLU A 76 1.20 3.41 -35.21
C GLU A 76 0.43 4.73 -35.26
N ASP A 77 -0.78 4.72 -35.82
CA ASP A 77 -1.62 5.92 -35.90
C ASP A 77 -2.08 6.41 -34.52
N ILE A 78 -2.38 5.48 -33.61
CA ILE A 78 -2.79 5.81 -32.23
C ILE A 78 -1.60 6.43 -31.48
N TYR A 79 -0.41 5.84 -31.57
CA TYR A 79 0.78 6.39 -30.91
C TYR A 79 1.27 7.69 -31.54
N LYS A 80 1.03 7.89 -32.84
CA LYS A 80 1.33 9.15 -33.55
C LYS A 80 0.37 10.27 -33.12
N PHE A 81 -0.92 9.98 -33.09
CA PHE A 81 -1.96 10.91 -32.60
C PHE A 81 -1.69 11.33 -31.15
N PHE A 82 -1.41 10.36 -30.26
CA PHE A 82 -1.07 10.65 -28.86
C PHE A 82 0.22 11.47 -28.72
N ARG A 83 1.22 11.27 -29.58
CA ARG A 83 2.46 12.06 -29.55
C ARG A 83 2.26 13.49 -30.03
N GLU A 84 1.43 13.69 -31.04
CA GLU A 84 1.10 15.01 -31.57
C GLU A 84 0.30 15.82 -30.52
N GLU A 85 -0.75 15.23 -29.91
CA GLU A 85 -1.52 15.90 -28.86
C GLU A 85 -0.71 16.20 -27.58
N ILE A 86 0.15 15.26 -27.15
CA ILE A 86 1.04 15.50 -26.00
C ILE A 86 2.11 16.56 -26.32
N GLY A 87 2.51 16.68 -27.59
CA GLY A 87 3.40 17.73 -28.08
C GLY A 87 2.76 19.11 -27.95
N GLU A 88 1.52 19.26 -28.41
CA GLU A 88 0.74 20.50 -28.29
C GLU A 88 0.48 20.86 -26.82
N LEU A 89 0.15 19.87 -25.98
CA LEU A 89 -0.05 20.08 -24.55
C LEU A 89 1.23 20.56 -23.85
N LYS A 90 2.40 20.06 -24.26
CA LYS A 90 3.69 20.52 -23.72
C LYS A 90 4.04 21.95 -24.14
N GLU A 91 3.68 22.35 -25.35
CA GLU A 91 3.88 23.72 -25.82
C GLU A 91 2.93 24.70 -25.12
N ILE A 92 1.68 24.31 -24.84
CA ILE A 92 0.73 25.11 -24.05
C ILE A 92 1.23 25.26 -22.59
N ILE A 93 1.76 24.20 -21.98
CA ILE A 93 2.31 24.23 -20.63
C ILE A 93 3.60 25.08 -20.56
N ARG A 94 4.44 25.05 -21.60
CA ARG A 94 5.65 25.89 -21.67
C ARG A 94 5.34 27.36 -21.96
N ALA A 95 4.34 27.64 -22.79
CA ALA A 95 3.86 29.00 -23.06
C ALA A 95 3.14 29.63 -21.85
N GLY A 96 2.65 28.80 -20.92
CA GLY A 96 1.86 29.18 -19.75
C GLY A 96 2.64 29.43 -18.45
N GLN A 97 3.97 29.59 -18.46
CA GLN A 97 4.71 30.03 -17.27
C GLN A 97 4.45 31.53 -16.96
N ARG A 98 3.22 31.84 -16.56
CA ARG A 98 2.83 32.96 -15.69
C ARG A 98 1.83 32.37 -14.71
N GLU A 99 2.12 32.52 -13.41
CA GLU A 99 1.35 32.00 -12.26
C GLU A 99 -0.12 31.71 -12.60
N LYS A 100 -0.42 30.47 -13.01
CA LYS A 100 -1.79 30.03 -13.13
C LYS A 100 -2.38 29.94 -11.74
N SER A 101 -3.54 30.56 -11.57
CA SER A 101 -4.29 30.44 -10.32
C SER A 101 -4.65 28.97 -10.12
N VAL A 102 -4.62 28.48 -8.87
CA VAL A 102 -5.10 27.12 -8.53
C VAL A 102 -6.51 26.85 -9.08
N LYS A 103 -7.32 27.91 -9.28
CA LYS A 103 -8.63 27.80 -9.94
C LYS A 103 -8.54 27.42 -11.42
N GLU A 104 -7.57 27.95 -12.16
CA GLU A 104 -7.39 27.68 -13.59
C GLU A 104 -6.87 26.26 -13.81
N GLU A 105 -5.95 25.79 -12.97
CA GLU A 105 -5.52 24.39 -12.98
C GLU A 105 -6.65 23.42 -12.63
N LEU A 106 -7.53 23.81 -11.70
CA LEU A 106 -8.71 23.02 -11.35
C LEU A 106 -9.74 22.99 -12.48
N GLU A 107 -9.92 24.10 -13.20
CA GLU A 107 -10.79 24.17 -14.38
C GLU A 107 -10.25 23.31 -15.53
N GLU A 108 -8.94 23.38 -15.81
CA GLU A 108 -8.27 22.54 -16.83
C GLU A 108 -8.30 21.04 -16.47
N LEU A 109 -8.12 20.70 -15.19
CA LEU A 109 -8.27 19.34 -14.71
C LEU A 109 -9.72 18.86 -14.90
N LYS A 110 -10.70 19.69 -14.56
CA LYS A 110 -12.11 19.39 -14.74
C LYS A 110 -12.46 19.20 -16.21
N GLU A 111 -11.96 20.04 -17.12
CA GLU A 111 -12.16 19.87 -18.57
C GLU A 111 -11.51 18.60 -19.11
N THR A 112 -10.29 18.28 -18.67
CA THR A 112 -9.59 17.05 -19.09
C THR A 112 -10.32 15.81 -18.58
N MET A 113 -10.89 15.89 -17.38
CA MET A 113 -11.69 14.81 -16.81
C MET A 113 -13.06 14.71 -17.46
N ASP A 114 -13.70 15.81 -17.82
CA ASP A 114 -14.95 15.80 -18.58
C ASP A 114 -14.74 15.17 -19.96
N LYS A 115 -13.62 15.48 -20.64
CA LYS A 115 -13.19 14.80 -21.88
C LYS A 115 -12.90 13.32 -21.66
N PHE A 116 -12.32 12.94 -20.51
CA PHE A 116 -12.10 11.54 -20.15
C PHE A 116 -13.43 10.81 -19.90
N PHE A 117 -14.40 11.43 -19.23
CA PHE A 117 -15.76 10.89 -19.06
C PHE A 117 -16.52 10.83 -20.38
N ASP A 118 -16.33 11.80 -21.27
CA ASP A 118 -16.84 11.73 -22.64
C ASP A 118 -16.18 10.58 -23.40
N LEU A 119 -14.89 10.31 -23.22
CA LEU A 119 -14.22 9.19 -23.89
C LEU A 119 -14.67 7.82 -23.35
N LEU A 120 -14.90 7.71 -22.04
CA LEU A 120 -15.53 6.54 -21.40
C LEU A 120 -17.03 6.42 -21.73
N GLY A 121 -17.68 7.55 -22.05
CA GLY A 121 -19.11 7.68 -22.32
C GLY A 121 -19.50 7.75 -23.80
N ALA A 122 -18.56 7.87 -24.73
CA ALA A 122 -18.83 8.08 -26.15
C ALA A 122 -18.38 6.87 -26.95
N ARG A 123 -19.33 5.99 -27.29
CA ARG A 123 -19.96 6.24 -28.59
C ARG A 123 -21.48 6.14 -28.64
N LYS A 124 -22.18 5.92 -27.52
CA LYS A 124 -23.66 6.00 -27.39
C LYS A 124 -24.07 5.50 -26.01
N ARG A 125 -24.45 6.40 -25.08
CA ARG A 125 -25.41 6.21 -23.95
C ARG A 125 -25.32 7.45 -23.03
N ARG A 126 -26.10 8.51 -23.24
CA ARG A 126 -27.42 8.75 -22.62
C ARG A 126 -27.51 8.44 -21.10
N SER A 127 -26.48 8.78 -20.32
CA SER A 127 -26.53 8.86 -18.85
C SER A 127 -26.21 10.30 -18.40
N ASN A 128 -26.60 10.66 -17.17
CA ASN A 128 -26.39 11.99 -16.59
C ASN A 128 -24.89 12.18 -16.23
N PRO A 129 -24.10 12.96 -17.02
CA PRO A 129 -22.64 13.00 -16.88
C PRO A 129 -22.19 13.53 -15.51
N ASP A 130 -22.95 14.46 -14.93
CA ASP A 130 -22.66 15.06 -13.64
C ASP A 130 -22.77 14.04 -12.48
N VAL A 131 -23.74 13.14 -12.54
CA VAL A 131 -23.94 12.11 -11.51
C VAL A 131 -22.82 11.09 -11.58
N ASN A 132 -22.50 10.60 -12.77
CA ASN A 132 -21.43 9.62 -12.95
C ASN A 132 -20.08 10.15 -12.49
N ARG A 133 -19.79 11.42 -12.80
CA ARG A 133 -18.58 12.11 -12.36
C ARG A 133 -18.48 12.15 -10.84
N LYS A 134 -19.55 12.53 -10.14
CA LYS A 134 -19.58 12.57 -8.67
C LYS A 134 -19.34 11.20 -8.06
N VAL A 135 -20.03 10.17 -8.55
CA VAL A 135 -19.88 8.79 -8.06
C VAL A 135 -18.47 8.26 -8.31
N TYR A 136 -17.88 8.54 -9.48
CA TYR A 136 -16.50 8.19 -9.77
C TYR A 136 -15.51 8.81 -8.76
N TYR A 137 -15.65 10.10 -8.44
CA TYR A 137 -14.77 10.74 -7.44
C TYR A 137 -15.01 10.20 -6.04
N GLN A 138 -16.24 9.82 -5.69
CA GLN A 138 -16.53 9.15 -4.42
C GLN A 138 -15.83 7.79 -4.34
N LEU A 139 -15.83 7.00 -5.42
CA LEU A 139 -15.07 5.75 -5.48
C LEU A 139 -13.58 5.99 -5.24
N LEU A 140 -12.99 6.99 -5.90
CA LEU A 140 -11.58 7.36 -5.67
C LEU A 140 -11.33 7.79 -4.22
N ALA A 141 -12.21 8.60 -3.64
CA ALA A 141 -12.12 9.04 -2.25
C ALA A 141 -12.23 7.87 -1.25
N CYS A 142 -12.98 6.82 -1.61
CA CYS A 142 -13.06 5.57 -0.85
C CYS A 142 -11.85 4.63 -1.05
N GLY A 143 -10.86 5.03 -1.85
CA GLY A 143 -9.62 4.27 -2.06
C GLY A 143 -9.66 3.27 -3.22
N PHE A 144 -10.67 3.32 -4.08
CA PHE A 144 -10.65 2.56 -5.33
C PHE A 144 -9.56 3.10 -6.26
N SER A 145 -8.86 2.19 -6.94
CA SER A 145 -7.94 2.60 -8.00
C SER A 145 -8.70 3.24 -9.17
N ARG A 146 -8.06 4.11 -9.95
CA ARG A 146 -8.68 4.70 -11.16
C ARG A 146 -9.18 3.63 -12.12
N ALA A 147 -8.38 2.58 -12.33
CA ALA A 147 -8.77 1.46 -13.19
C ALA A 147 -10.03 0.77 -12.67
N SER A 148 -10.09 0.43 -11.37
CA SER A 148 -11.25 -0.21 -10.77
C SER A 148 -12.49 0.69 -10.81
N ALA A 149 -12.35 1.98 -10.49
CA ALA A 149 -13.44 2.94 -10.53
C ALA A 149 -13.99 3.10 -11.96
N CYS A 150 -13.11 3.14 -12.96
CA CYS A 150 -13.46 3.17 -14.38
C CYS A 150 -14.27 1.94 -14.79
N SER A 151 -13.76 0.73 -14.49
CA SER A 151 -14.44 -0.53 -14.82
C SER A 151 -15.80 -0.65 -14.14
N ILE A 152 -15.94 -0.20 -12.88
CA ILE A 152 -17.22 -0.16 -12.17
C ILE A 152 -18.20 0.78 -12.91
N MET A 153 -17.77 1.99 -13.25
CA MET A 153 -18.63 2.97 -13.91
C MET A 153 -19.03 2.55 -15.32
N GLU A 154 -18.14 1.94 -16.09
CA GLU A 154 -18.44 1.38 -17.42
C GLU A 154 -19.54 0.31 -17.35
N GLU A 155 -19.40 -0.65 -16.43
CA GLU A 155 -20.37 -1.73 -16.26
C GLU A 155 -21.74 -1.19 -15.82
N ILE A 156 -21.76 -0.20 -14.93
CA ILE A 156 -23.01 0.43 -14.47
C ILE A 156 -23.68 1.22 -15.59
N CYS A 157 -22.93 2.04 -16.32
CA CYS A 157 -23.43 2.76 -17.49
C CYS A 157 -23.95 1.82 -18.59
N ALA A 158 -23.43 0.60 -18.66
CA ALA A 158 -23.92 -0.43 -19.57
C ALA A 158 -25.28 -1.04 -19.14
N GLN A 159 -25.62 -0.99 -17.86
CA GLN A 159 -26.86 -1.56 -17.30
C GLN A 159 -28.01 -0.54 -17.21
N ILE A 160 -27.71 0.76 -17.21
CA ILE A 160 -28.69 1.84 -17.13
C ILE A 160 -29.35 2.07 -18.51
N THR A 161 -30.68 2.14 -18.54
CA THR A 161 -31.44 2.42 -19.77
C THR A 161 -31.64 3.94 -19.92
N SER A 162 -31.73 4.42 -21.16
CA SER A 162 -31.80 5.85 -21.50
C SER A 162 -33.03 6.62 -20.96
N GLN A 163 -33.97 5.93 -20.33
CA GLN A 163 -35.20 6.52 -19.77
C GLN A 163 -35.12 6.75 -18.26
N ASP A 164 -34.09 6.23 -17.60
CA ASP A 164 -33.94 6.33 -16.16
C ASP A 164 -33.31 7.68 -15.77
N GLN A 165 -34.09 8.57 -15.16
CA GLN A 165 -33.54 9.73 -14.45
C GLN A 165 -33.00 9.27 -13.10
N LEU A 166 -31.80 8.71 -13.10
CA LEU A 166 -31.16 8.23 -11.88
C LEU A 166 -30.54 9.39 -11.10
N THR A 167 -30.80 9.40 -9.81
CA THR A 167 -30.12 10.26 -8.84
C THR A 167 -28.76 9.67 -8.49
N GLU A 168 -27.93 10.47 -7.80
CA GLU A 168 -26.65 10.00 -7.27
C GLU A 168 -26.81 8.80 -6.33
N GLU A 169 -27.87 8.78 -5.51
CA GLU A 169 -28.16 7.69 -4.59
C GLU A 169 -28.50 6.39 -5.35
N ASP A 170 -29.26 6.49 -6.44
CA ASP A 170 -29.62 5.31 -7.24
C ASP A 170 -28.38 4.67 -7.87
N VAL A 171 -27.47 5.49 -8.41
CA VAL A 171 -26.22 5.01 -8.99
C VAL A 171 -25.32 4.40 -7.90
N LEU A 172 -25.22 5.01 -6.73
CA LEU A 172 -24.49 4.45 -5.59
C LEU A 172 -25.06 3.12 -5.11
N GLN A 173 -26.39 2.95 -5.14
CA GLN A 173 -27.03 1.68 -4.82
C GLN A 173 -26.64 0.58 -5.82
N ILE A 174 -26.57 0.91 -7.11
CA ILE A 174 -26.11 -0.02 -8.15
C ILE A 174 -24.62 -0.38 -7.93
N VAL A 175 -23.76 0.63 -7.68
CA VAL A 175 -22.34 0.43 -7.32
C VAL A 175 -22.22 -0.53 -6.15
N ARG A 176 -23.00 -0.31 -5.09
CA ARG A 176 -22.98 -1.16 -3.89
C ARG A 176 -23.32 -2.61 -4.22
N GLN A 177 -24.35 -2.85 -5.04
CA GLN A 177 -24.72 -4.20 -5.46
C GLN A 177 -23.63 -4.85 -6.31
N PHE A 178 -22.98 -4.07 -7.18
CA PHE A 178 -21.83 -4.54 -7.96
C PHE A 178 -20.69 -4.99 -7.03
N VAL A 179 -20.26 -4.12 -6.10
CA VAL A 179 -19.19 -4.42 -5.14
C VAL A 179 -19.52 -5.67 -4.31
N ILE A 180 -20.75 -5.81 -3.82
CA ILE A 180 -21.18 -7.01 -3.06
C ILE A 180 -21.01 -8.28 -3.90
N LYS A 181 -21.40 -8.27 -5.18
CA LYS A 181 -21.26 -9.41 -6.09
C LYS A 181 -19.79 -9.69 -6.46
N SER A 182 -18.96 -8.66 -6.51
CA SER A 182 -17.53 -8.78 -6.83
C SER A 182 -16.69 -9.36 -5.69
N ILE A 183 -17.16 -9.30 -4.44
CA ILE A 183 -16.45 -9.86 -3.30
C ILE A 183 -16.89 -11.33 -3.14
N PRO A 184 -16.04 -12.31 -3.48
CA PRO A 184 -16.39 -13.70 -3.30
C PRO A 184 -16.61 -13.98 -1.81
N ALA A 185 -17.80 -14.46 -1.45
CA ALA A 185 -18.01 -15.03 -0.13
C ALA A 185 -17.20 -16.33 -0.04
N MET A 186 -16.39 -16.48 1.01
CA MET A 186 -15.67 -17.71 1.26
C MET A 186 -16.69 -18.83 1.51
N ASN A 187 -16.91 -19.70 0.53
CA ASN A 187 -17.72 -20.88 0.73
C ASN A 187 -16.97 -21.80 1.71
N LYS A 188 -17.56 -22.08 2.88
CA LYS A 188 -17.06 -23.07 3.85
C LYS A 188 -17.11 -24.52 3.31
N SER A 189 -17.36 -24.72 2.02
CA SER A 189 -17.61 -26.02 1.40
C SER A 189 -16.33 -26.84 1.12
N GLY A 190 -15.15 -26.32 1.43
CA GLY A 190 -13.89 -27.06 1.37
C GLY A 190 -13.45 -27.56 2.73
N GLU A 191 -12.71 -28.68 2.76
CA GLU A 191 -12.03 -29.14 3.97
C GLU A 191 -11.12 -28.03 4.51
N GLU A 192 -11.40 -27.58 5.72
CA GLU A 192 -10.63 -26.53 6.35
C GLU A 192 -9.21 -27.03 6.62
N LYS A 193 -8.21 -26.39 6.00
CA LYS A 193 -6.82 -26.79 6.17
C LYS A 193 -6.37 -26.50 7.60
N ARG A 194 -5.84 -27.52 8.26
CA ARG A 194 -5.27 -27.42 9.61
C ARG A 194 -4.15 -26.40 9.73
N ILE A 195 -3.25 -26.32 8.74
CA ILE A 195 -2.09 -25.40 8.76
C ILE A 195 -2.39 -24.18 7.89
N LYS A 196 -2.29 -22.97 8.47
CA LYS A 196 -2.63 -21.71 7.80
C LYS A 196 -1.47 -20.73 7.93
N ALA A 197 -0.76 -20.46 6.83
CA ALA A 197 0.38 -19.54 6.82
C ALA A 197 -0.05 -18.11 6.43
N TYR A 198 0.49 -17.10 7.12
CA TYR A 198 0.19 -15.68 6.87
C TYR A 198 1.42 -14.98 6.30
N VAL A 199 1.30 -14.50 5.06
CA VAL A 199 2.38 -13.86 4.29
C VAL A 199 1.99 -12.46 3.86
N GLY A 200 2.98 -11.60 3.62
CA GLY A 200 2.77 -10.20 3.23
C GLY A 200 3.93 -9.30 3.64
N ALA A 201 3.92 -8.03 3.18
CA ALA A 201 4.96 -7.04 3.45
C ALA A 201 5.11 -6.73 4.96
N THR A 202 6.22 -6.08 5.34
CA THR A 202 6.40 -5.58 6.71
C THR A 202 5.34 -4.54 7.05
N GLY A 203 4.92 -4.46 8.33
CA GLY A 203 3.97 -3.44 8.79
C GLY A 203 2.48 -3.67 8.47
N VAL A 204 2.11 -4.56 7.54
CA VAL A 204 0.69 -4.82 7.16
C VAL A 204 -0.19 -5.48 8.24
N GLY A 205 0.37 -5.73 9.43
CA GLY A 205 -0.40 -6.25 10.57
C GLY A 205 -0.42 -7.77 10.74
N LYS A 206 0.44 -8.55 10.07
CA LYS A 206 0.46 -10.04 10.13
C LYS A 206 0.42 -10.60 11.55
N THR A 207 1.35 -10.19 12.42
CA THR A 207 1.46 -10.70 13.80
C THR A 207 0.21 -10.39 14.62
N THR A 208 -0.32 -9.17 14.48
CA THR A 208 -1.53 -8.74 15.17
C THR A 208 -2.76 -9.49 14.67
N THR A 209 -2.86 -9.71 13.35
CA THR A 209 -3.95 -10.47 12.74
C THR A 209 -3.89 -11.95 13.16
N LEU A 210 -2.70 -12.55 13.20
CA LEU A 210 -2.50 -13.91 13.66
C LEU A 210 -2.93 -14.08 15.13
N ALA A 211 -2.58 -13.15 16.02
CA ALA A 211 -3.05 -13.16 17.40
C ALA A 211 -4.59 -13.04 17.51
N LYS A 212 -5.21 -12.18 16.70
CA LYS A 212 -6.68 -12.04 16.64
C LYS A 212 -7.36 -13.32 16.15
N LEU A 213 -6.80 -13.97 15.15
CA LEU A 213 -7.33 -15.23 14.61
C LEU A 213 -7.13 -16.38 15.60
N ALA A 214 -6.00 -16.44 16.29
CA ALA A 214 -5.76 -17.39 17.37
C ALA A 214 -6.80 -17.22 18.50
N ALA A 215 -7.08 -15.98 18.90
CA ALA A 215 -8.11 -15.68 19.88
C ALA A 215 -9.50 -16.11 19.40
N ARG A 216 -9.83 -15.84 18.14
CA ARG A 216 -11.10 -16.27 17.54
C ARG A 216 -11.23 -17.79 17.56
N TYR A 217 -10.25 -18.53 17.06
CA TYR A 217 -10.29 -19.99 17.00
C TYR A 217 -10.33 -20.62 18.40
N SER A 218 -9.52 -20.13 19.34
CA SER A 218 -9.47 -20.66 20.69
C SER A 218 -10.72 -20.32 21.51
N LEU A 219 -11.16 -19.06 21.49
CA LEU A 219 -12.21 -18.57 22.40
C LEU A 219 -13.62 -18.68 21.82
N MET A 220 -13.80 -18.37 20.54
CA MET A 220 -15.12 -18.37 19.90
C MET A 220 -15.46 -19.73 19.31
N GLU A 221 -14.49 -20.34 18.63
CA GLU A 221 -14.68 -21.62 17.92
C GLU A 221 -14.25 -22.83 18.77
N LYS A 222 -13.67 -22.60 19.95
CA LYS A 222 -13.26 -23.61 20.95
C LYS A 222 -12.31 -24.68 20.38
N MET A 223 -11.48 -24.31 19.42
CA MET A 223 -10.48 -25.18 18.80
C MET A 223 -9.18 -25.21 19.59
N ASN A 224 -8.48 -26.35 19.56
CA ASN A 224 -7.12 -26.45 20.05
C ASN A 224 -6.17 -25.79 19.05
N VAL A 225 -5.70 -24.58 19.38
CA VAL A 225 -4.83 -23.78 18.52
C VAL A 225 -3.36 -24.03 18.85
N GLY A 226 -2.51 -24.11 17.82
CA GLY A 226 -1.05 -23.98 17.92
C GLY A 226 -0.57 -22.76 17.12
N LEU A 227 0.50 -22.12 17.60
CA LEU A 227 1.13 -20.99 16.90
C LEU A 227 2.57 -21.31 16.54
N ILE A 228 3.00 -20.93 15.34
CA ILE A 228 4.41 -20.94 14.94
C ILE A 228 4.78 -19.58 14.37
N THR A 229 5.77 -18.91 14.98
CA THR A 229 6.35 -17.71 14.36
C THR A 229 7.63 -18.06 13.59
N LEU A 230 7.68 -17.56 12.36
CA LEU A 230 8.88 -17.54 11.52
C LEU A 230 9.57 -16.16 11.51
N ASP A 231 8.97 -15.15 12.15
CA ASP A 231 9.55 -13.80 12.25
C ASP A 231 10.61 -13.79 13.35
N THR A 232 11.83 -14.21 13.00
CA THR A 232 12.99 -14.23 13.91
C THR A 232 13.85 -12.98 13.83
N PHE A 233 13.55 -12.08 12.90
CA PHE A 233 14.27 -10.81 12.76
C PHE A 233 13.77 -9.77 13.76
N ARG A 234 12.48 -9.80 14.12
CA ARG A 234 11.88 -8.84 15.04
C ARG A 234 11.69 -9.45 16.42
N ILE A 235 12.72 -9.38 17.27
CA ILE A 235 12.71 -9.93 18.65
C ILE A 235 11.45 -9.49 19.42
N ALA A 236 11.09 -8.21 19.35
CA ALA A 236 9.89 -7.69 20.02
C ALA A 236 8.58 -8.30 19.51
N ALA A 237 8.51 -8.71 18.23
CA ALA A 237 7.33 -9.37 17.68
C ALA A 237 7.16 -10.80 18.24
N ILE A 238 8.27 -11.51 18.48
CA ILE A 238 8.24 -12.81 19.16
C ILE A 238 7.70 -12.66 20.58
N GLU A 239 8.24 -11.73 21.36
CA GLU A 239 7.83 -11.51 22.76
C GLU A 239 6.37 -11.04 22.87
N GLN A 240 5.94 -10.17 21.95
CA GLN A 240 4.54 -9.73 21.88
C GLN A 240 3.61 -10.91 21.59
N LEU A 241 3.91 -11.73 20.57
CA LEU A 241 3.08 -12.88 20.23
C LEU A 241 3.07 -13.94 21.35
N ARG A 242 4.22 -14.14 22.02
CA ARG A 242 4.34 -15.02 23.19
C ARG A 242 3.47 -14.56 24.35
N THR A 243 3.40 -13.25 24.58
CA THR A 243 2.52 -12.66 25.60
C THR A 243 1.06 -12.97 25.31
N TYR A 244 0.60 -12.75 24.07
CA TYR A 244 -0.76 -13.10 23.67
C TYR A 244 -1.04 -14.59 23.79
N ALA A 245 -0.13 -15.45 23.31
CA ALA A 245 -0.26 -16.89 23.40
C ALA A 245 -0.39 -17.36 24.86
N LYS A 246 0.44 -16.82 25.75
CA LYS A 246 0.38 -17.10 27.20
C LYS A 246 -0.95 -16.68 27.81
N ILE A 247 -1.47 -15.49 27.47
CA ILE A 247 -2.78 -15.02 27.94
C ILE A 247 -3.90 -15.97 27.51
N MET A 248 -3.82 -16.49 26.28
CA MET A 248 -4.84 -17.39 25.72
C MET A 248 -4.63 -18.87 26.06
N GLY A 249 -3.54 -19.23 26.76
CA GLY A 249 -3.19 -20.63 27.01
C GLY A 249 -2.81 -21.41 25.73
N ILE A 250 -2.38 -20.73 24.69
CA ILE A 250 -2.03 -21.32 23.39
C ILE A 250 -0.54 -21.66 23.36
N ARG A 251 -0.21 -22.88 22.90
CA ARG A 251 1.17 -23.30 22.69
C ARG A 251 1.76 -22.58 21.47
N MET A 252 2.91 -21.94 21.67
CA MET A 252 3.63 -21.20 20.64
C MET A 252 5.04 -21.74 20.48
N GLU A 253 5.45 -21.97 19.25
CA GLU A 253 6.80 -22.38 18.86
C GLU A 253 7.45 -21.27 18.01
N VAL A 254 8.79 -21.21 18.04
CA VAL A 254 9.59 -20.31 17.20
C VAL A 254 10.45 -21.16 16.28
N ALA A 255 10.35 -20.95 14.98
CA ALA A 255 11.11 -21.71 14.00
C ALA A 255 11.87 -20.78 13.04
N SER A 256 13.20 -20.86 13.07
CA SER A 256 14.11 -20.12 12.18
C SER A 256 14.70 -20.98 11.06
N THR A 257 14.54 -22.30 11.13
CA THR A 257 15.05 -23.25 10.12
C THR A 257 13.98 -24.26 9.74
N LYS A 258 14.18 -24.93 8.60
CA LYS A 258 13.27 -25.98 8.11
C LYS A 258 13.13 -27.12 9.11
N GLU A 259 14.24 -27.55 9.72
CA GLU A 259 14.28 -28.64 10.69
C GLU A 259 13.50 -28.27 11.96
N ASN A 260 13.69 -27.04 12.46
CA ASN A 260 12.96 -26.54 13.62
C ASN A 260 11.47 -26.35 13.32
N PHE A 261 11.12 -25.94 12.10
CA PHE A 261 9.72 -25.87 11.67
C PHE A 261 9.06 -27.24 11.64
N GLN A 262 9.73 -28.26 11.09
CA GLN A 262 9.23 -29.64 11.10
C GLN A 262 9.03 -30.18 12.51
N LYS A 263 9.99 -29.94 13.41
CA LYS A 263 9.87 -30.30 14.84
C LYS A 263 8.68 -29.58 15.50
N SER A 264 8.51 -28.29 15.23
CA SER A 264 7.39 -27.50 15.75
C SER A 264 6.04 -28.05 15.29
N LEU A 265 5.93 -28.46 14.02
CA LEU A 265 4.70 -29.09 13.50
C LEU A 265 4.40 -30.45 14.16
N GLN A 266 5.42 -31.25 14.47
CA GLN A 266 5.26 -32.50 15.22
C GLN A 266 4.78 -32.25 16.65
N LEU A 267 5.36 -31.26 17.33
CA LEU A 267 4.97 -30.86 18.69
C LEU A 267 3.54 -30.33 18.80
N LEU A 268 2.97 -29.86 17.68
CA LEU A 268 1.61 -29.35 17.58
C LEU A 268 0.66 -30.33 16.86
N SER A 269 1.06 -31.58 16.67
CA SER A 269 0.27 -32.60 15.94
C SER A 269 -1.12 -32.85 16.53
N ASP A 270 -1.29 -32.61 17.82
CA ASP A 270 -2.55 -32.71 18.57
C ASP A 270 -3.49 -31.50 18.39
N LYS A 271 -3.06 -30.44 17.67
CA LYS A 271 -3.85 -29.22 17.48
C LYS A 271 -4.79 -29.31 16.29
N ASP A 272 -6.00 -28.81 16.46
CA ASP A 272 -7.04 -28.73 15.41
C ASP A 272 -6.64 -27.74 14.32
N VAL A 273 -5.97 -26.65 14.70
CA VAL A 273 -5.46 -25.61 13.78
C VAL A 273 -4.08 -25.11 14.22
N VAL A 274 -3.20 -24.89 13.25
CA VAL A 274 -1.87 -24.30 13.43
C VAL A 274 -1.77 -23.05 12.55
N LEU A 275 -1.48 -21.91 13.18
CA LEU A 275 -1.29 -20.61 12.52
C LEU A 275 0.19 -20.20 12.52
#